data_AF-A0A2P9FD87-F1
#
_entry.id   AF-A0A2P9FD87-F1
#
_cell.length_a   1.000
_cell.length_b   1.000
_cell.length_c   1.000
_cell.angle_alpha   90.00
_cell.angle_beta   90.00
_cell.angle_gamma   90.00
#
_symmetry.space_group_name_H-M   'P 1'
#
loop_
_entity.id
_entity.type
_entity.pdbx_description
1 polymer ?
#
loop_
_entity_poly.entity_id
_entity_poly.type
_entity_poly.pdbx_seq_one_letter_code
_entity_poly.pdbx_strand_id
1 'polypeptide(L)'
;MSRGPRLLRSALRSSGLRSYWWRQYPCLREPAARAAAEAHVLGTLRALPPAQRAGYAAALRLLPLAYRLASGGRSLRGATGEEGRRGMRALSALPGFCEVVRSSTALALLGALDGRTGEAGEGGRR
;
A
#
# COMPACT_ATOMS: atom_id res chain seq x y z
N MET A 1 22.39 10.45 8.89
CA MET A 1 21.43 9.56 9.59
C MET A 1 20.12 9.43 8.81
N SER A 2 19.96 8.45 7.93
CA SER A 2 18.72 8.30 7.15
C SER A 2 17.66 7.53 7.98
N ARG A 3 16.90 8.24 8.81
CA ARG A 3 15.74 7.69 9.56
C ARG A 3 14.50 7.54 8.64
N GLY A 4 14.39 8.36 7.60
CA GLY A 4 13.29 8.34 6.62
C GLY A 4 12.96 7.00 5.95
N PRO A 5 13.94 6.20 5.47
CA PRO A 5 13.66 4.94 4.76
C PRO A 5 13.04 3.87 5.64
N ARG A 6 13.41 3.85 6.93
CA ARG A 6 12.84 2.93 7.93
C ARG A 6 11.45 3.35 8.36
N LEU A 7 11.22 4.67 8.47
CA LEU A 7 9.91 5.24 8.84
C LEU A 7 8.83 4.90 7.80
N LEU A 8 9.10 5.06 6.50
CA LEU A 8 8.12 4.72 5.45
C LEU A 8 7.79 3.23 5.41
N ARG A 9 8.80 2.36 5.53
CA ARG A 9 8.59 0.90 5.57
C ARG A 9 7.74 0.51 6.78
N SER A 10 8.02 1.09 7.94
CA SER A 10 7.23 0.88 9.16
C SER A 10 5.80 1.39 8.99
N ALA A 11 5.61 2.61 8.47
CA ALA A 11 4.30 3.22 8.22
C ALA A 11 3.45 2.37 7.27
N LEU A 12 4.03 1.89 6.17
CA LEU A 12 3.33 1.01 5.24
C LEU A 12 2.94 -0.32 5.90
N ARG A 13 3.82 -0.93 6.70
CA ARG A 13 3.51 -2.15 7.45
C ARG A 13 2.42 -1.95 8.51
N SER A 14 2.39 -0.78 9.16
CA SER A 14 1.38 -0.46 10.16
C SER A 14 0.03 -0.05 9.56
N SER A 15 0.02 0.47 8.32
CA SER A 15 -1.16 1.03 7.66
C SER A 15 -2.31 0.04 7.41
N GLY A 16 -2.01 -1.25 7.33
CA GLY A 16 -2.98 -2.27 6.93
C GLY A 16 -3.21 -2.36 5.41
N LEU A 17 -2.60 -1.49 4.59
CA LEU A 17 -2.74 -1.53 3.12
C LEU A 17 -2.27 -2.84 2.50
N ARG A 18 -1.15 -3.39 2.99
CA ARG A 18 -0.66 -4.71 2.56
C ARG A 18 -1.74 -5.78 2.75
N SER A 19 -2.42 -5.73 3.89
CA SER A 19 -3.50 -6.63 4.25
C SER A 19 -4.82 -6.34 3.52
N TYR A 20 -4.97 -5.17 2.93
CA TYR A 20 -6.08 -4.86 2.06
C TYR A 20 -5.80 -5.40 0.65
N TRP A 21 -4.62 -5.09 0.12
CA TRP A 21 -4.21 -5.44 -1.24
C TRP A 21 -4.29 -6.94 -1.54
N TRP A 22 -3.68 -7.78 -0.71
CA TRP A 22 -3.64 -9.24 -0.93
C TRP A 22 -5.02 -9.94 -0.89
N ARG A 23 -6.01 -9.33 -0.22
CA ARG A 23 -7.38 -9.83 -0.05
C ARG A 23 -8.22 -9.38 -1.23
N GLN A 24 -7.95 -8.17 -1.71
CA GLN A 24 -8.74 -7.50 -2.74
C GLN A 24 -8.26 -7.78 -4.17
N TYR A 25 -6.97 -7.99 -4.37
CA TYR A 25 -6.35 -8.16 -5.68
C TYR A 25 -5.69 -9.54 -5.79
N PRO A 26 -6.26 -10.47 -6.57
CA PRO A 26 -5.71 -11.81 -6.73
C PRO A 26 -4.26 -11.84 -7.24
N CYS A 27 -3.88 -10.90 -8.12
CA CYS A 27 -2.51 -10.77 -8.63
C CYS A 27 -1.48 -10.46 -7.54
N LEU A 28 -1.92 -9.98 -6.37
CA LEU A 28 -1.07 -9.71 -5.20
C LEU A 28 -1.14 -10.85 -4.17
N ARG A 29 -1.59 -12.05 -4.54
CA ARG A 29 -1.55 -13.22 -3.66
C ARG A 29 -0.20 -13.93 -3.68
N GLU A 30 0.50 -13.86 -4.80
CA GLU A 30 1.83 -14.46 -4.97
C GLU A 30 2.88 -13.72 -4.13
N PRO A 31 3.76 -14.44 -3.40
CA PRO A 31 4.79 -13.81 -2.57
C PRO A 31 5.73 -12.87 -3.34
N ALA A 32 6.14 -13.25 -4.56
CA ALA A 32 7.01 -12.43 -5.42
C ALA A 32 6.32 -11.12 -5.84
N ALA A 33 5.09 -11.20 -6.34
CA ALA A 33 4.27 -10.04 -6.70
C ALA A 33 4.05 -9.08 -5.51
N ARG A 34 3.85 -9.61 -4.29
CA ARG A 34 3.74 -8.80 -3.07
C ARG A 34 5.03 -8.07 -2.75
N ALA A 35 6.17 -8.74 -2.86
CA ALA A 35 7.47 -8.13 -2.59
C ALA A 35 7.77 -7.02 -3.61
N ALA A 36 7.48 -7.27 -4.89
CA ALA A 36 7.65 -6.28 -5.96
C ALA A 36 6.73 -5.07 -5.77
N ALA A 37 5.46 -5.29 -5.45
CA ALA A 37 4.51 -4.23 -5.11
C ALA A 37 5.01 -3.35 -3.93
N GLU A 38 5.44 -3.97 -2.83
CA GLU A 38 5.98 -3.25 -1.68
C GLU A 38 7.25 -2.46 -2.02
N ALA A 39 8.16 -3.07 -2.80
CA ALA A 39 9.39 -2.43 -3.23
C ALA A 39 9.11 -1.21 -4.11
N HIS A 40 8.19 -1.31 -5.06
CA HIS A 40 7.82 -0.23 -5.97
C HIS A 40 7.15 0.94 -5.24
N VAL A 41 6.20 0.66 -4.35
CA VAL A 41 5.58 1.69 -3.51
C VAL A 41 6.63 2.40 -2.65
N LEU A 42 7.49 1.65 -1.96
CA LEU A 42 8.53 2.24 -1.12
C LEU A 42 9.59 2.99 -1.92
N GLY A 43 9.96 2.51 -3.10
CA GLY A 43 10.87 3.19 -4.02
C GLY A 43 10.32 4.54 -4.45
N THR A 44 9.06 4.55 -4.90
CA THR A 44 8.37 5.77 -5.32
C THR A 44 8.26 6.78 -4.18
N LEU A 45 7.82 6.36 -2.99
CA LEU A 45 7.72 7.26 -1.84
C LEU A 45 9.08 7.79 -1.36
N ARG A 46 10.17 7.06 -1.60
CA ARG A 46 11.54 7.52 -1.29
C ARG A 46 12.05 8.52 -2.33
N ALA A 47 11.58 8.49 -3.56
CA ALA A 47 11.94 9.47 -4.58
C ALA A 47 11.29 10.84 -4.32
N LEU A 48 10.21 10.89 -3.51
CA LEU A 48 9.54 12.14 -3.19
C LEU A 48 10.42 13.11 -2.37
N PRO A 49 10.25 14.44 -2.56
CA PRO A 49 10.78 15.48 -1.70
C PRO A 49 10.50 15.23 -0.20
N PRO A 50 11.39 15.66 0.72
CA PRO A 50 11.29 15.35 2.15
C PRO A 50 9.95 15.72 2.81
N ALA A 51 9.38 16.87 2.47
CA ALA A 51 8.10 17.33 3.02
C ALA A 51 6.94 16.40 2.61
N GLN A 52 6.88 16.02 1.33
CA GLN A 52 5.87 15.11 0.80
C GLN A 52 6.04 13.71 1.38
N ARG A 53 7.29 13.27 1.56
CA ARG A 53 7.63 12.00 2.21
C ARG A 53 7.11 11.94 3.64
N ALA A 54 7.26 13.01 4.41
CA ALA A 54 6.72 13.12 5.76
C ALA A 54 5.19 13.08 5.77
N GLY A 55 4.54 13.81 4.85
CA GLY A 55 3.09 13.78 4.66
C GLY A 55 2.55 12.38 4.39
N TYR A 56 3.15 11.64 3.45
CA TYR A 56 2.80 10.26 3.16
C TYR A 56 3.03 9.33 4.36
N ALA A 57 4.15 9.49 5.08
CA ALA A 57 4.42 8.70 6.27
C ALA A 57 3.37 8.93 7.37
N ALA A 58 2.93 10.18 7.55
CA ALA A 58 1.87 10.53 8.49
C ALA A 58 0.52 9.94 8.05
N ALA A 59 0.14 10.11 6.78
CA ALA A 59 -1.11 9.57 6.25
C ALA A 59 -1.18 8.04 6.37
N LEU A 60 -0.10 7.33 6.03
CA LEU A 60 -0.01 5.87 6.16
C LEU A 60 -0.13 5.40 7.62
N ARG A 61 0.36 6.19 8.58
CA ARG A 61 0.23 5.90 10.01
C ARG A 61 -1.17 6.17 10.55
N LEU A 62 -1.84 7.20 10.04
CA LEU A 62 -3.20 7.55 10.43
C LEU A 62 -4.26 6.67 9.75
N LEU A 63 -3.90 6.03 8.64
CA LEU A 63 -4.82 5.19 7.84
C LEU A 63 -5.60 4.15 8.66
N PRO A 64 -4.99 3.36 9.57
CA PRO A 64 -5.74 2.38 10.37
C PRO A 64 -6.77 3.03 11.27
N LEU A 65 -6.46 4.21 11.83
CA LEU A 65 -7.36 4.96 12.69
C LEU A 65 -8.50 5.58 11.88
N ALA A 66 -8.18 6.22 10.76
CA ALA A 66 -9.16 6.79 9.85
C ALA A 66 -10.12 5.71 9.33
N TYR A 67 -9.59 4.53 8.97
CA TYR A 67 -10.41 3.39 8.58
C TYR A 67 -11.31 2.93 9.73
N ARG A 68 -10.78 2.83 10.95
CA ARG A 68 -11.57 2.44 12.13
C ARG A 68 -12.72 3.40 12.39
N LEU A 69 -12.49 4.71 12.25
CA LEU A 69 -13.53 5.73 12.38
C LEU A 69 -14.58 5.60 11.26
N ALA A 70 -14.15 5.44 10.02
CA ALA A 70 -15.05 5.33 8.86
C ALA A 70 -15.85 4.02 8.80
N SER A 71 -15.35 2.95 9.42
CA SER A 71 -15.94 1.59 9.38
C SER A 71 -16.66 1.19 10.67
N GLY A 72 -16.94 2.14 11.57
CA GLY A 72 -17.69 1.86 12.80
C GLY A 72 -16.92 1.00 13.81
N GLY A 73 -15.61 1.19 13.94
CA GLY A 73 -14.77 0.52 14.93
C GLY A 73 -14.01 -0.71 14.44
N ARG A 74 -14.19 -1.13 13.18
CA ARG A 74 -13.55 -2.33 12.62
C ARG A 74 -12.09 -2.09 12.24
N SER A 75 -11.27 -3.14 12.32
CA SER A 75 -9.84 -3.09 11.98
C SER A 75 -9.59 -3.50 10.54
N LEU A 76 -8.80 -2.70 9.80
CA LEU A 76 -8.44 -3.00 8.41
C LEU A 76 -7.67 -4.32 8.24
N ARG A 77 -6.85 -4.72 9.24
CA ARG A 77 -6.06 -5.97 9.16
C ARG A 77 -6.93 -7.23 9.23
N GLY A 78 -7.99 -7.17 10.03
CA GLY A 78 -8.90 -8.28 10.29
C GLY A 78 -10.12 -8.32 9.37
N ALA A 79 -10.38 -7.24 8.62
CA ALA A 79 -11.54 -7.16 7.74
C ALA A 79 -11.54 -8.25 6.66
N THR A 80 -12.72 -8.81 6.41
CA THR A 80 -12.96 -9.63 5.22
C THR A 80 -12.84 -8.77 3.95
N GLY A 81 -12.79 -9.39 2.77
CA GLY A 81 -12.66 -8.65 1.50
C GLY A 81 -13.81 -7.67 1.24
N GLU A 82 -15.04 -8.00 1.67
CA GLU A 82 -16.20 -7.11 1.52
C GLU A 82 -16.22 -5.98 2.54
N GLU A 83 -15.91 -6.28 3.80
CA GLU A 83 -15.78 -5.26 4.84
C GLU A 83 -14.65 -4.28 4.53
N GLY A 84 -13.51 -4.80 4.06
CA GLY A 84 -12.38 -4.02 3.60
C GLY A 84 -12.77 -3.06 2.48
N ARG A 85 -13.52 -3.53 1.48
CA ARG A 85 -14.06 -2.68 0.40
C ARG A 85 -14.99 -1.61 0.92
N ARG A 86 -15.95 -1.97 1.78
CA ARG A 86 -16.94 -1.03 2.32
C ARG A 86 -16.26 0.05 3.17
N GLY A 87 -15.36 -0.35 4.07
CA GLY A 87 -14.60 0.56 4.90
C GLY A 87 -13.65 1.44 4.10
N MET A 88 -13.00 0.91 3.06
CA MET A 88 -12.14 1.71 2.18
C MET A 88 -12.94 2.68 1.32
N ARG A 89 -14.16 2.34 0.87
CA ARG A 89 -15.06 3.30 0.21
C ARG A 89 -15.44 4.45 1.14
N ALA A 90 -15.79 4.15 2.39
CA ALA A 90 -16.08 5.17 3.39
C ALA A 90 -14.85 6.04 3.70
N LEU A 91 -13.66 5.43 3.77
CA LEU A 91 -12.40 6.13 3.94
C LEU A 91 -12.05 7.03 2.75
N SER A 92 -12.32 6.59 1.53
CA SER A 92 -12.13 7.39 0.31
C SER A 92 -13.08 8.57 0.19
N ALA A 93 -14.14 8.63 1.00
CA ALA A 93 -14.95 9.83 1.14
C ALA A 93 -14.26 10.92 1.97
N LEU A 94 -13.19 10.59 2.71
CA LEU A 94 -12.40 11.57 3.45
C LEU A 94 -11.36 12.24 2.54
N PRO A 95 -11.31 13.58 2.49
CA PRO A 95 -10.31 14.29 1.71
C PRO A 95 -8.89 13.94 2.18
N GLY A 96 -7.98 13.80 1.23
CA GLY A 96 -6.58 13.42 1.49
C GLY A 96 -6.33 11.91 1.61
N PHE A 97 -7.25 11.12 2.19
CA PHE A 97 -7.08 9.67 2.29
C PHE A 97 -7.41 8.93 1.01
N CYS A 98 -8.38 9.44 0.23
CA CYS A 98 -8.71 8.89 -1.09
C CYS A 98 -7.47 8.80 -1.99
N GLU A 99 -6.72 9.90 -2.12
CA GLU A 99 -5.54 9.97 -2.97
C GLU A 99 -4.40 9.07 -2.48
N VAL A 100 -4.21 8.99 -1.16
CA VAL A 100 -3.20 8.10 -0.58
C VAL A 100 -3.54 6.64 -0.86
N VAL A 101 -4.80 6.22 -0.68
CA VAL A 101 -5.24 4.83 -0.94
C VAL A 101 -5.18 4.54 -2.44
N ARG A 102 -5.67 5.45 -3.28
CA ARG A 102 -5.69 5.30 -4.74
C ARG A 102 -4.28 5.20 -5.30
N SER A 103 -3.41 6.15 -4.97
CA SER A 103 -2.03 6.21 -5.47
C SER A 103 -1.21 5.01 -4.97
N SER A 104 -1.30 4.67 -3.69
CA SER A 104 -0.54 3.53 -3.14
C SER A 104 -1.02 2.20 -3.73
N THR A 105 -2.31 2.05 -4.02
CA THR A 105 -2.86 0.85 -4.67
C THR A 105 -2.44 0.76 -6.14
N ALA A 106 -2.49 1.87 -6.88
CA ALA A 106 -2.01 1.90 -8.27
C ALA A 106 -0.53 1.52 -8.36
N LEU A 107 0.31 2.09 -7.49
CA LEU A 107 1.75 1.77 -7.41
C LEU A 107 2.01 0.32 -7.00
N ALA A 108 1.19 -0.26 -6.12
CA ALA A 108 1.30 -1.66 -5.73
C ALA A 108 0.98 -2.59 -6.91
N LEU A 109 -0.08 -2.30 -7.66
CA LEU A 109 -0.45 -3.07 -8.84
C LEU A 109 0.58 -2.94 -9.96
N LEU A 110 1.06 -1.72 -10.21
CA LEU A 110 2.12 -1.47 -11.19
C LEU A 110 3.40 -2.22 -10.82
N GLY A 111 3.84 -2.13 -9.56
CA GLY A 111 5.02 -2.86 -9.09
C GLY A 111 4.89 -4.38 -9.22
N ALA A 112 3.70 -4.93 -9.02
CA ALA A 112 3.45 -6.35 -9.25
C ALA A 112 3.45 -6.75 -10.73
N LEU A 113 2.97 -5.87 -11.62
CA LEU A 113 3.04 -6.09 -13.05
C LEU A 113 4.50 -6.05 -13.54
N ASP A 114 5.25 -5.01 -13.15
CA ASP A 114 6.66 -4.86 -13.52
C ASP A 114 7.51 -6.03 -13.01
N GLY A 115 7.27 -6.46 -11.76
CA GLY A 115 7.97 -7.61 -11.17
C GLY A 115 7.79 -8.91 -11.95
N ARG A 116 6.59 -9.15 -12.52
CA ARG A 116 6.32 -10.33 -13.36
C ARG A 116 7.05 -10.28 -14.70
N THR A 117 7.19 -9.09 -15.28
CA THR A 117 7.92 -8.92 -16.55
C THR A 117 9.43 -9.09 -16.39
N GLY A 118 9.98 -8.73 -15.23
CA GLY A 118 11.40 -8.95 -14.90
C GLY A 118 11.76 -10.43 -14.81
N GLU A 119 10.94 -11.26 -14.15
CA GLU A 119 11.15 -12.71 -14.06
C GLU A 119 10.98 -13.41 -15.42
N ALA A 120 10.04 -12.96 -16.25
CA ALA A 120 9.86 -13.50 -17.60
C ALA A 120 11.03 -13.16 -18.55
N GLY A 121 11.71 -12.03 -18.32
CA GLY A 121 12.87 -11.59 -19.12
C GLY A 121 14.20 -12.27 -18.77
N GLU A 122 14.35 -12.79 -17.54
CA GLU A 122 15.55 -13.53 -17.12
C GLU A 122 15.53 -15.02 -17.51
N GLY A 123 14.36 -15.58 -17.83
CA GLY A 123 14.21 -16.96 -18.30
C GLY A 123 14.54 -17.19 -19.78
N GLY A 124 14.76 -16.13 -20.57
CA GLY A 124 15.01 -16.18 -22.02
C GLY A 124 16.49 -16.08 -22.44
N ARG A 125 17.43 -16.13 -21.49
CA ARG A 125 18.87 -16.16 -21.74
C ARG A 125 19.52 -17.38 -21.08
N ARG A 126 19.22 -18.57 -21.61
CA ARG A 126 20.06 -19.77 -21.47
C ARG A 126 20.07 -20.53 -22.77
#